data_AF-A0ABD0LWN8-F1
#
_entry.id   AF-A0ABD0LWN8-F1
#
_cell.length_a   1.000
_cell.length_b   1.000
_cell.length_c   1.000
_cell.angle_alpha   90.00
_cell.angle_beta   90.00
_cell.angle_gamma   90.00
#
_symmetry.space_group_name_H-M   'P 1'
#
loop_
_entity.id
_entity.type
_entity.pdbx_description
1 polymer ?
#
loop_
_entity_poly.entity_id
_entity_poly.type
_entity_poly.pdbx_seq_one_letter_code
_entity_poly.pdbx_strand_id
1 'polypeptide(L)'
;MDSLDADTDETLSDFLAYFESTWLGIVQRGRRRRSKFDVAMWNVYSRVEDNLPRTNNSVEGWQRAFDQRMSVTHPTLGRLVSKLRKEQASTELMIEQHAMGVRMRKNKQYEVVNTRLQALVARYAQDDVLVFLKAVAHNL
;
A
#
# COMPACT_ATOMS: atom_id res chain seq x y z
N MET A 1 12.96 -10.64 -43.12
CA MET A 1 11.95 -10.85 -42.06
C MET A 1 12.74 -11.25 -40.82
N ASP A 2 13.47 -10.28 -40.25
CA ASP A 2 14.50 -10.49 -39.20
C ASP A 2 14.73 -9.21 -38.36
N SER A 3 13.99 -8.13 -38.62
CA SER A 3 14.19 -6.82 -38.00
C SER A 3 13.18 -6.53 -36.89
N LEU A 4 12.05 -7.25 -36.85
CA LEU A 4 11.01 -7.07 -35.83
C LEU A 4 11.35 -7.79 -34.52
N ASP A 5 12.08 -8.91 -34.61
CA ASP A 5 12.46 -9.73 -33.46
C ASP A 5 13.62 -9.11 -32.67
N ALA A 6 14.52 -8.38 -33.34
CA ALA A 6 15.63 -7.67 -32.68
C ALA A 6 15.16 -6.41 -31.93
N ASP A 7 14.23 -5.64 -32.51
CA ASP A 7 13.67 -4.42 -31.91
C ASP A 7 12.75 -4.75 -30.72
N THR A 8 12.04 -5.89 -30.78
CA THR A 8 11.27 -6.41 -29.64
C THR A 8 12.14 -6.95 -28.51
N ASP A 9 13.31 -7.50 -28.81
CA ASP A 9 14.27 -7.97 -27.81
C ASP A 9 15.02 -6.80 -27.12
N GLU A 10 15.36 -5.74 -27.86
CA GLU A 10 15.98 -4.52 -27.31
C GLU A 10 15.00 -3.77 -26.39
N THR A 11 13.76 -3.57 -26.83
CA THR A 11 12.72 -2.92 -26.01
C THR A 11 12.36 -3.73 -24.75
N LEU A 12 12.33 -5.05 -24.83
CA LEU A 12 12.15 -5.92 -23.67
C LEU A 12 13.34 -5.83 -22.71
N SER A 13 14.56 -5.83 -23.25
CA SER A 13 15.79 -5.70 -22.46
C SER A 13 15.85 -4.38 -21.71
N ASP A 14 15.50 -3.27 -22.35
CA ASP A 14 15.40 -1.95 -21.72
C ASP A 14 14.35 -1.91 -20.62
N PHE A 15 13.17 -2.51 -20.88
CA PHE A 15 12.13 -2.62 -19.87
C PHE A 15 12.59 -3.44 -18.67
N LEU A 16 13.23 -4.60 -18.88
CA LEU A 16 13.74 -5.44 -17.81
C LEU A 16 14.83 -4.74 -17.02
N ALA A 17 15.77 -4.05 -17.69
CA ALA A 17 16.81 -3.26 -17.03
C ALA A 17 16.21 -2.14 -16.17
N TYR A 18 15.19 -1.44 -16.68
CA TYR A 18 14.42 -0.47 -15.90
C TYR A 18 13.73 -1.13 -14.70
N PHE A 19 13.04 -2.25 -14.92
CA PHE A 19 12.26 -2.93 -13.88
C PHE A 19 13.17 -3.46 -12.77
N GLU A 20 14.26 -4.13 -13.12
CA GLU A 20 15.25 -4.62 -12.17
C GLU A 20 15.90 -3.49 -11.39
N SER A 21 16.35 -2.43 -12.06
CA SER A 21 16.97 -1.28 -11.37
C SER A 21 16.00 -0.54 -10.43
N THR A 22 14.72 -0.49 -10.80
CA THR A 22 13.70 0.24 -10.07
C THR A 22 13.14 -0.56 -8.90
N TRP A 23 12.89 -1.86 -9.07
CA TRP A 23 12.11 -2.69 -8.15
C TRP A 23 12.86 -3.84 -7.48
N LEU A 24 13.76 -4.54 -8.19
CA LEU A 24 14.38 -5.78 -7.69
C LEU A 24 15.81 -5.58 -7.16
N GLY A 25 16.54 -4.64 -7.73
CA GLY A 25 17.96 -4.41 -7.52
C GLY A 25 18.83 -5.25 -8.47
N ILE A 26 19.81 -4.59 -9.11
CA ILE A 26 20.70 -5.21 -10.09
C ILE A 26 21.82 -5.98 -9.38
N VAL A 27 22.09 -7.22 -9.79
CA VAL A 27 23.28 -7.98 -9.33
C VAL A 27 24.49 -7.57 -10.18
N GLN A 28 25.47 -6.92 -9.58
CA GLN A 28 26.73 -6.57 -10.23
C GLN A 28 27.90 -7.11 -9.42
N ARG A 29 28.78 -7.89 -10.07
CA ARG A 29 30.01 -8.47 -9.46
C ARG A 29 29.72 -9.24 -8.15
N GLY A 30 28.64 -10.02 -8.13
CA GLY A 30 28.23 -10.81 -6.96
C GLY A 30 27.58 -10.01 -5.83
N ARG A 31 27.38 -8.69 -5.97
CA ARG A 31 26.66 -7.85 -4.99
C ARG A 31 25.39 -7.29 -5.62
N ARG A 32 24.26 -7.40 -4.92
CA ARG A 32 23.00 -6.76 -5.34
C ARG A 32 23.01 -5.28 -4.94
N ARG A 33 22.96 -4.40 -5.94
CA ARG A 33 22.70 -2.98 -5.75
C ARG A 33 21.25 -2.81 -5.30
N ARG A 34 21.02 -1.96 -4.30
CA ARG A 34 19.66 -1.65 -3.81
C ARG A 34 18.82 -1.05 -4.96
N SER A 35 17.58 -1.50 -5.08
CA SER A 35 16.60 -0.93 -6.00
C SER A 35 16.27 0.51 -5.63
N LYS A 36 15.74 1.27 -6.59
CA LYS A 36 15.22 2.63 -6.32
C LYS A 36 14.10 2.60 -5.28
N PHE A 37 13.26 1.57 -5.33
CA PHE A 37 12.25 1.29 -4.33
C PHE A 37 12.49 -0.09 -3.73
N ASP A 38 12.87 -0.12 -2.46
CA ASP A 38 13.24 -1.34 -1.75
C ASP A 38 12.06 -2.31 -1.66
N VAL A 39 12.31 -3.61 -1.76
CA VAL A 39 11.26 -4.65 -1.69
C VAL A 39 10.47 -4.54 -0.37
N ALA A 40 11.15 -4.12 0.72
CA ALA A 40 10.52 -3.87 2.01
C ALA A 40 9.39 -2.82 1.97
N MET A 41 9.39 -1.91 0.98
CA MET A 41 8.33 -0.91 0.79
C MET A 41 7.05 -1.50 0.21
N TRP A 42 7.16 -2.54 -0.62
CA TRP A 42 6.04 -3.17 -1.35
C TRP A 42 5.50 -4.39 -0.61
N ASN A 43 6.33 -4.98 0.26
CA ASN A 43 5.94 -6.09 1.08
C ASN A 43 4.99 -5.63 2.19
N VAL A 44 3.77 -6.16 2.20
CA VAL A 44 2.74 -5.88 3.20
C VAL A 44 2.63 -6.97 4.28
N TYR A 45 3.56 -7.93 4.31
CA TYR A 45 3.55 -9.06 5.24
C TYR A 45 3.43 -8.60 6.70
N SER A 46 4.34 -7.73 7.15
CA SER A 46 4.33 -7.21 8.53
C SER A 46 3.06 -6.41 8.84
N ARG A 47 2.55 -5.65 7.86
CA ARG A 47 1.27 -4.94 8.01
C ARG A 47 0.10 -5.89 8.20
N VAL A 48 0.07 -7.02 7.49
CA VAL A 48 -0.96 -8.04 7.68
C VAL A 48 -0.82 -8.67 9.06
N GLU A 49 0.38 -9.04 9.46
CA GLU A 49 0.70 -9.59 10.79
C GLU A 49 0.20 -8.66 11.91
N ASP A 50 0.52 -7.36 11.82
CA ASP A 50 0.13 -6.34 12.80
C ASP A 50 -1.33 -5.86 12.68
N ASN A 51 -2.13 -6.44 11.78
CA ASN A 51 -3.51 -6.02 11.48
C ASN A 51 -3.63 -4.54 11.02
N LEU A 52 -2.60 -4.03 10.37
CA LEU A 52 -2.55 -2.68 9.83
C LEU A 52 -3.15 -2.59 8.41
N PRO A 53 -3.56 -1.40 7.96
CA PRO A 53 -4.00 -1.20 6.58
C PRO A 53 -2.92 -1.61 5.57
N ARG A 54 -3.29 -2.47 4.61
CA ARG A 54 -2.43 -2.92 3.50
C ARG A 54 -2.22 -1.85 2.43
N THR A 55 -3.22 -0.99 2.22
CA THR A 55 -3.18 0.12 1.28
C THR A 55 -3.41 1.45 2.00
N ASN A 56 -3.16 2.54 1.29
CA ASN A 56 -3.40 3.91 1.73
C ASN A 56 -4.85 4.39 1.50
N ASN A 57 -5.81 3.50 1.16
CA ASN A 57 -7.19 3.89 0.82
C ASN A 57 -7.88 4.74 1.90
N SER A 58 -7.58 4.51 3.18
CA SER A 58 -8.12 5.33 4.27
C SER A 58 -7.60 6.77 4.23
N VAL A 59 -6.32 6.94 3.88
CA VAL A 59 -5.68 8.25 3.72
C VAL A 59 -6.23 8.95 2.48
N GLU A 60 -6.37 8.24 1.36
CA GLU A 60 -6.99 8.79 0.14
C GLU A 60 -8.46 9.19 0.37
N GLY A 61 -9.21 8.36 1.09
CA GLY A 61 -10.58 8.65 1.48
C GLY A 61 -10.67 9.89 2.38
N TRP A 62 -9.78 10.01 3.36
CA TRP A 62 -9.68 11.19 4.21
C TRP A 62 -9.31 12.44 3.40
N GLN A 63 -8.31 12.37 2.52
CA GLN A 63 -7.87 13.47 1.67
C GLN A 63 -9.02 13.93 0.77
N ARG A 64 -9.71 13.00 0.11
CA ARG A 64 -10.88 13.31 -0.73
C ARG A 64 -11.99 14.01 0.06
N ALA A 65 -12.28 13.54 1.27
CA ALA A 65 -13.28 14.18 2.14
C ALA A 65 -12.82 15.57 2.61
N PHE A 66 -11.53 15.74 2.88
CA PHE A 66 -10.94 17.03 3.24
C PHE A 66 -11.00 18.02 2.08
N ASP A 67 -10.66 17.60 0.86
CA ASP A 67 -10.73 18.43 -0.35
C ASP A 67 -12.17 18.88 -0.63
N GLN A 68 -13.14 17.98 -0.45
CA GLN A 68 -14.57 18.34 -0.53
C GLN A 68 -14.96 19.40 0.51
N ARG A 69 -14.48 19.28 1.75
CA ARG A 69 -14.73 20.25 2.83
C ARG A 69 -13.99 21.57 2.64
N MET A 70 -12.85 21.57 1.95
CA MET A 70 -12.16 22.79 1.54
C MET A 70 -12.99 23.58 0.54
N SER A 71 -13.60 22.87 -0.41
CA SER A 71 -14.48 23.38 -1.48
C SER A 71 -13.83 24.48 -2.35
N VAL A 72 -12.50 24.54 -2.38
CA VAL A 72 -11.69 25.50 -3.16
C VAL A 72 -10.39 24.82 -3.57
N THR A 73 -10.01 24.99 -4.84
CA THR A 73 -8.79 24.41 -5.43
C THR A 73 -7.50 25.04 -4.92
N HIS A 74 -7.51 26.36 -4.68
CA HIS A 74 -6.34 27.12 -4.20
C HIS A 74 -6.71 27.98 -2.98
N PRO A 75 -6.80 27.38 -1.78
CA PRO A 75 -7.13 28.11 -0.57
C PRO A 75 -6.01 29.07 -0.17
N THR A 76 -6.36 30.25 0.34
CA THR A 76 -5.40 31.10 1.04
C THR A 76 -4.89 30.40 2.30
N LEU A 77 -3.68 30.76 2.75
CA LEU A 77 -3.08 30.16 3.95
C LEU A 77 -4.01 30.24 5.17
N GLY A 78 -4.66 31.39 5.39
CA GLY A 78 -5.61 31.55 6.51
C GLY A 78 -6.82 30.61 6.42
N ARG A 79 -7.37 30.40 5.21
CA ARG A 79 -8.47 29.45 5.00
C ARG A 79 -8.01 28.00 5.21
N LEU A 80 -6.83 27.65 4.71
CA LEU A 80 -6.22 26.34 4.91
C LEU A 80 -6.04 26.04 6.41
N VAL A 81 -5.40 26.96 7.15
CA VAL A 81 -5.18 26.82 8.60
C VAL A 81 -6.50 26.70 9.36
N SER A 82 -7.49 27.54 9.03
CA SER A 82 -8.82 27.47 9.66
C SER A 82 -9.48 26.11 9.48
N LYS A 83 -9.39 25.53 8.27
CA LYS A 83 -9.96 24.21 7.95
C LYS A 83 -9.18 23.08 8.64
N LEU A 84 -7.86 23.11 8.63
CA LEU A 84 -7.03 22.15 9.35
C LEU A 84 -7.31 22.12 10.85
N ARG A 85 -7.52 23.28 11.49
CA ARG A 85 -7.91 23.34 12.91
C ARG A 85 -9.25 22.64 13.19
N LYS A 86 -10.22 22.76 12.27
CA LYS A 86 -11.50 22.05 12.38
C LYS A 86 -11.34 20.55 12.20
N GLU A 87 -10.49 20.12 11.26
CA GLU A 87 -10.13 18.70 11.10
C GLU A 87 -9.49 18.13 12.35
N GLN A 88 -8.54 18.85 12.93
CA GLN A 88 -7.85 18.45 14.14
C GLN A 88 -8.85 18.25 15.29
N ALA A 89 -9.70 19.24 15.57
CA ALA A 89 -10.72 19.12 16.62
C ALA A 89 -11.67 17.93 16.40
N SER A 90 -12.10 17.70 15.15
CA SER A 90 -12.91 16.53 14.80
C SER A 90 -12.18 15.21 15.01
N THR A 91 -10.87 15.18 14.77
CA THR A 91 -10.03 13.99 14.90
C THR A 91 -9.73 13.70 16.37
N GLU A 92 -9.45 14.72 17.18
CA GLU A 92 -9.28 14.60 18.63
C GLU A 92 -10.54 14.03 19.29
N LEU A 93 -11.73 14.52 18.90
CA LEU A 93 -12.99 13.94 19.37
C LEU A 93 -13.13 12.45 19.00
N MET A 94 -12.73 12.08 17.79
CA MET A 94 -12.75 10.68 17.34
C MET A 94 -11.79 9.80 18.16
N ILE A 95 -10.61 10.32 18.51
CA ILE A 95 -9.63 9.64 19.35
C ILE A 95 -10.19 9.41 20.75
N GLU A 96 -10.80 10.43 21.35
CA GLU A 96 -11.43 10.31 22.68
C GLU A 96 -12.59 9.30 22.68
N GLN A 97 -13.44 9.32 21.66
CA GLN A 97 -14.49 8.31 21.50
C GLN A 97 -13.91 6.90 21.42
N HIS A 98 -12.82 6.72 20.67
CA HIS A 98 -12.14 5.44 20.60
C HIS A 98 -11.52 5.04 21.95
N ALA A 99 -10.94 5.98 22.70
CA ALA A 99 -10.42 5.74 24.04
C ALA A 99 -11.51 5.33 25.03
N MET A 100 -12.73 5.86 24.88
CA MET A 100 -13.94 5.43 25.61
C MET A 100 -14.49 4.07 25.17
N GLY A 101 -13.87 3.41 24.18
CA GLY A 101 -14.30 2.10 23.67
C GLY A 101 -15.42 2.17 22.63
N VAL A 102 -15.75 3.36 22.11
CA VAL A 102 -16.69 3.48 20.98
C VAL A 102 -16.07 2.84 19.74
N ARG A 103 -16.68 1.75 19.26
CA ARG A 103 -16.19 1.04 18.08
C ARG A 103 -16.68 1.71 16.81
N MET A 104 -15.74 2.14 15.97
CA MET A 104 -16.04 2.55 14.60
C MET A 104 -16.42 1.33 13.76
N ARG A 105 -17.51 1.44 13.02
CA ARG A 105 -18.01 0.36 12.17
C ARG A 105 -17.08 0.16 10.98
N LYS A 106 -16.41 -0.98 10.92
CA LYS A 106 -15.69 -1.44 9.73
C LYS A 106 -16.65 -2.18 8.80
N ASN A 107 -16.32 -2.22 7.51
CA ASN A 107 -17.05 -3.05 6.56
C ASN A 107 -16.67 -4.52 6.78
N LYS A 108 -17.68 -5.35 7.11
CA LYS A 108 -17.54 -6.77 7.46
C LYS A 108 -16.74 -7.57 6.42
N GLN A 109 -16.88 -7.24 5.13
CA GLN A 109 -16.15 -7.96 4.07
C GLN A 109 -14.63 -7.83 4.24
N TYR A 110 -14.15 -6.64 4.62
CA TYR A 110 -12.71 -6.41 4.81
C TYR A 110 -12.20 -7.05 6.09
N GLU A 111 -13.03 -7.12 7.14
CA GLU A 111 -12.68 -7.85 8.36
C GLU A 111 -12.45 -9.34 8.06
N VAL A 112 -13.37 -9.97 7.33
CA VAL A 112 -13.25 -11.38 6.93
C VAL A 112 -11.99 -11.62 6.10
N VAL A 113 -11.73 -10.77 5.10
CA VAL A 113 -10.53 -10.87 4.26
C VAL A 113 -9.25 -10.69 5.10
N ASN A 114 -9.23 -9.72 6.02
CA ASN A 114 -8.08 -9.49 6.90
C ASN A 114 -7.81 -10.71 7.79
N THR A 115 -8.84 -11.27 8.42
CA THR A 115 -8.71 -12.46 9.27
C THR A 115 -8.15 -13.65 8.48
N ARG A 116 -8.63 -13.87 7.25
CA ARG A 116 -8.12 -14.96 6.39
C ARG A 116 -6.66 -14.74 6.02
N LEU A 117 -6.29 -13.53 5.59
CA LEU A 117 -4.92 -13.20 5.21
C LEU A 117 -3.96 -13.30 6.40
N GLN A 118 -4.38 -12.90 7.60
CA GLN A 118 -3.60 -13.09 8.83
C GLN A 118 -3.34 -14.58 9.12
N ALA A 119 -4.36 -15.41 8.99
CA ALA A 119 -4.22 -16.85 9.18
C ALA A 119 -3.31 -17.51 8.13
N LEU A 120 -3.22 -16.96 6.92
CA LEU A 120 -2.27 -17.40 5.88
C LEU A 120 -0.85 -16.90 6.16
N VAL A 121 -0.69 -15.66 6.61
CA VAL A 121 0.61 -15.09 6.98
C VAL A 121 1.23 -15.84 8.15
N ALA A 122 0.44 -16.19 9.17
CA ALA A 122 0.92 -16.94 10.35
C ALA A 122 1.52 -18.33 10.04
N ARG A 123 1.14 -18.94 8.92
CA ARG A 123 1.64 -20.26 8.48
C ARG A 123 2.71 -20.17 7.38
N TYR A 124 3.10 -18.96 6.97
CA TYR A 124 3.98 -18.73 5.83
C TYR A 124 5.30 -19.52 5.91
N ALA A 125 5.91 -19.63 7.10
CA ALA A 125 7.18 -20.35 7.28
C ALA A 125 7.06 -21.89 7.13
N GLN A 126 5.84 -22.42 7.16
CA GLN A 126 5.56 -23.87 7.14
C GLN A 126 5.02 -24.33 5.78
N ASP A 127 4.42 -23.42 5.02
CA ASP A 127 3.81 -23.71 3.73
C ASP A 127 4.82 -23.62 2.58
N ASP A 128 4.59 -24.41 1.53
CA ASP A 128 5.22 -24.19 0.24
C ASP A 128 4.85 -22.80 -0.31
N VAL A 129 5.84 -22.08 -0.84
CA VAL A 129 5.69 -20.68 -1.28
C VAL A 129 4.61 -20.54 -2.36
N LEU A 130 4.49 -21.51 -3.29
CA LEU A 130 3.48 -21.44 -4.35
C LEU A 130 2.09 -21.69 -3.79
N VAL A 131 1.95 -22.62 -2.84
CA VAL A 131 0.68 -22.86 -2.12
C VAL A 131 0.25 -21.61 -1.37
N PHE A 132 1.17 -20.96 -0.67
CA PHE A 132 0.91 -19.70 0.04
C PHE A 132 0.45 -18.60 -0.93
N LEU A 133 1.20 -18.35 -2.01
CA LEU A 133 0.86 -17.31 -2.99
C LEU A 133 -0.51 -17.56 -3.63
N LYS A 134 -0.82 -18.83 -3.95
CA LYS A 134 -2.13 -19.21 -4.49
C LYS A 134 -3.25 -18.94 -3.48
N ALA A 135 -3.05 -19.28 -2.21
CA ALA A 135 -4.03 -19.01 -1.16
C ALA A 135 -4.26 -17.50 -0.94
N VAL A 136 -3.21 -16.69 -1.00
CA VAL A 136 -3.31 -15.22 -0.94
C VAL A 136 -4.09 -14.69 -2.14
N ALA A 137 -3.83 -15.17 -3.35
CA ALA A 137 -4.53 -14.74 -4.56
C ALA A 137 -6.05 -14.98 -4.49
N HIS A 138 -6.52 -16.02 -3.81
CA HIS A 138 -7.96 -16.26 -3.60
C HIS A 138 -8.64 -15.26 -2.65
N ASN A 139 -7.88 -14.41 -1.97
CA ASN A 139 -8.38 -13.39 -1.02
C ASN A 139 -8.21 -11.95 -1.52
N LEU A 140 -7.65 -11.75 -2.71
CA LEU A 140 -7.48 -10.45 -3.38
C LEU A 140 -8.54 -10.27 -4.45
#